data_AF-A0A9D5YCM8-F1
#
_entry.id   AF-A0A9D5YCM8-F1
#
_cell.length_a   1.000
_cell.length_b   1.000
_cell.length_c   1.000
_cell.angle_alpha   90.00
_cell.angle_beta   90.00
_cell.angle_gamma   90.00
#
_symmetry.space_group_name_H-M   'P 1'
#
loop_
_entity.id
_entity.type
_entity.pdbx_description
1 polymer ?
#
loop_
_entity_poly.entity_id
_entity_poly.type
_entity_poly.pdbx_seq_one_letter_code
_entity_poly.pdbx_strand_id
1 'polypeptide(L)'
;MPRNQFQRMIFALITVVITVHAYVFYSLYVIHGNMFMQLTGESGVIAAINKMGGVPVFGRPVPIWAVVLIEFVLAYTLENLLGSPLSFKLACKNFDPKSTHPVLFETAIISATVAIMCPVMSFIAAFLYYNYQAGFNMWTLLADWLKLVCYNFPFAFFTQLFFIQPFVRKTFGTIFAKDIKKRNEKQPVKA
;
A
#
# COMPACT_ATOMS: atom_id res chain seq x y z
N MET A 1 -7.52 -16.86 -7.81
CA MET A 1 -7.45 -15.54 -8.49
C MET A 1 -8.83 -15.02 -8.86
N PRO A 2 -9.07 -13.71 -8.75
CA PRO A 2 -10.30 -13.06 -9.20
C PRO A 2 -10.47 -13.16 -10.72
N ARG A 3 -11.67 -13.59 -11.20
CA ARG A 3 -11.97 -13.69 -12.66
C ARG A 3 -12.65 -12.46 -13.21
N ASN A 4 -13.55 -11.85 -12.43
CA ASN A 4 -14.37 -10.73 -12.89
C ASN A 4 -13.78 -9.39 -12.41
N GLN A 5 -14.13 -8.30 -13.11
CA GLN A 5 -13.75 -6.94 -12.71
C GLN A 5 -14.19 -6.65 -11.27
N PHE A 6 -15.40 -7.06 -10.88
CA PHE A 6 -15.89 -6.91 -9.50
C PHE A 6 -15.04 -7.66 -8.46
N GLN A 7 -14.63 -8.90 -8.77
CA GLN A 7 -13.76 -9.67 -7.88
C GLN A 7 -12.35 -9.05 -7.76
N ARG A 8 -11.83 -8.49 -8.86
CA ARG A 8 -10.56 -7.77 -8.86
C ARG A 8 -10.65 -6.51 -8.00
N MET A 9 -11.75 -5.76 -8.13
CA MET A 9 -12.03 -4.57 -7.36
C MET A 9 -12.10 -4.88 -5.85
N ILE A 10 -12.82 -5.93 -5.45
CA ILE A 10 -12.88 -6.36 -4.04
C ILE A 10 -11.51 -6.82 -3.53
N PHE A 11 -10.77 -7.58 -4.33
CA PHE A 11 -9.43 -8.04 -3.94
C PHE A 11 -8.48 -6.85 -3.73
N ALA A 12 -8.50 -5.87 -4.64
CA ALA A 12 -7.75 -4.63 -4.52
C ALA A 12 -8.20 -3.82 -3.29
N LEU A 13 -9.52 -3.68 -3.07
CA LEU A 13 -10.08 -2.97 -1.92
C LEU A 13 -9.56 -3.55 -0.60
N ILE A 14 -9.68 -4.87 -0.40
CA ILE A 14 -9.22 -5.54 0.83
C ILE A 14 -7.71 -5.33 1.02
N THR A 15 -6.93 -5.47 -0.06
CA THR A 15 -5.49 -5.26 -0.03
C THR A 15 -5.16 -3.82 0.41
N VAL A 16 -5.78 -2.82 -0.22
CA VAL A 16 -5.52 -1.40 0.04
C VAL A 16 -5.95 -1.00 1.45
N VAL A 17 -7.09 -1.50 1.95
CA VAL A 17 -7.50 -1.24 3.34
C VAL A 17 -6.40 -1.71 4.30
N ILE A 18 -5.90 -2.93 4.12
CA ILE A 18 -4.89 -3.49 5.02
C ILE A 18 -3.56 -2.75 4.90
N THR A 19 -3.09 -2.51 3.67
CA THR A 19 -1.79 -1.85 3.43
C THR A 19 -1.77 -0.42 3.96
N VAL A 20 -2.83 0.36 3.74
CA VAL A 20 -2.92 1.75 4.19
C VAL A 20 -2.91 1.82 5.72
N HIS A 21 -3.68 0.98 6.41
CA HIS A 21 -3.67 0.97 7.89
C HIS A 21 -2.30 0.57 8.44
N ALA A 22 -1.68 -0.48 7.88
CA ALA A 22 -0.35 -0.91 8.29
C ALA A 22 0.70 0.21 8.05
N TYR A 23 0.58 0.92 6.94
CA TYR A 23 1.51 1.97 6.56
C TYR A 23 1.35 3.25 7.38
N VAL A 24 0.13 3.70 7.63
CA VAL A 24 -0.14 4.84 8.53
C VAL A 24 0.39 4.52 9.93
N PHE A 25 0.15 3.30 10.43
CA PHE A 25 0.73 2.86 11.70
C PHE A 25 2.26 2.90 11.68
N TYR A 26 2.88 2.30 10.65
CA TYR A 26 4.33 2.28 10.49
C TYR A 26 4.93 3.69 10.43
N SER A 27 4.35 4.58 9.63
CA SER A 27 4.80 5.95 9.48
C SER A 27 4.69 6.73 10.81
N LEU A 28 3.53 6.70 11.46
CA LEU A 28 3.29 7.48 12.68
C LEU A 28 4.05 6.95 13.89
N TYR A 29 4.13 5.64 14.07
CA TYR A 29 4.76 5.04 15.25
C TYR A 29 6.25 4.77 15.07
N VAL A 30 6.65 4.24 13.92
CA VAL A 30 8.03 3.76 13.72
C VAL A 30 8.92 4.86 13.17
N ILE A 31 8.46 5.58 12.13
CA ILE A 31 9.28 6.64 11.50
C ILE A 31 9.23 7.93 12.32
N HIS A 32 8.03 8.42 12.63
CA HIS A 32 7.85 9.75 13.22
C HIS A 32 7.57 9.73 14.73
N GLY A 33 7.31 8.57 15.32
CA GLY A 33 6.84 8.46 16.70
C GLY A 33 7.81 9.10 17.71
N ASN A 34 9.10 8.82 17.58
CA ASN A 34 10.13 9.41 18.46
C ASN A 34 10.23 10.93 18.30
N MET A 35 10.13 11.43 17.07
CA MET A 35 10.16 12.87 16.80
C MET A 35 8.97 13.57 17.46
N PHE A 36 7.77 13.01 17.32
CA PHE A 36 6.56 13.58 17.92
C PHE A 36 6.61 13.59 19.45
N MET A 37 7.07 12.50 20.06
CA MET A 37 7.23 12.42 21.52
C MET A 37 8.27 13.43 22.04
N GLN A 38 9.40 13.60 21.35
CA GLN A 38 10.44 14.57 21.74
C GLN A 38 9.98 16.01 21.61
N LEU A 39 9.22 16.37 20.58
CA LEU A 39 8.70 17.72 20.38
C LEU A 39 7.62 18.11 21.40
N THR A 40 6.87 17.13 21.91
CA THR A 40 5.71 17.36 22.78
C THR A 40 5.96 17.07 24.25
N GLY A 41 7.04 16.34 24.57
CA GLY A 41 7.36 15.85 25.91
C GLY A 41 6.45 14.71 26.39
N GLU A 42 5.66 14.11 25.50
CA GLU A 42 4.70 13.04 25.84
C GLU A 42 5.31 11.65 25.70
N SER A 43 4.85 10.70 26.52
CA SER A 43 5.29 9.30 26.49
C SER A 43 4.59 8.44 25.42
N GLY A 44 3.56 8.98 24.75
CA GLY A 44 2.75 8.26 23.78
C GLY A 44 2.59 9.01 22.46
N VAL A 45 2.73 8.28 21.34
CA VAL A 45 2.60 8.81 19.97
C VAL A 45 1.22 9.44 19.73
N ILE A 46 0.14 8.81 20.21
CA ILE A 46 -1.23 9.36 20.06
C ILE A 46 -1.38 10.66 20.87
N ALA A 47 -0.86 10.69 22.10
CA ALA A 47 -0.92 11.87 22.95
C ALA A 47 -0.13 13.03 22.33
N ALA A 48 1.06 12.72 21.80
CA ALA A 48 1.88 13.68 21.06
C ALA A 48 1.14 14.25 19.84
N ILE A 49 0.54 13.38 19.01
CA ILE A 49 -0.22 13.82 17.82
C ILE A 49 -1.44 14.66 18.21
N ASN A 50 -2.17 14.28 19.27
CA ASN A 50 -3.29 15.06 19.76
C ASN A 50 -2.84 16.45 20.25
N LYS A 51 -1.67 16.55 20.90
CA LYS A 51 -1.10 17.83 21.37
C LYS A 51 -0.64 18.73 20.22
N MET A 52 -0.17 18.14 19.11
CA MET A 52 0.14 18.88 17.87
C MET A 52 -1.11 19.24 17.04
N GLY A 53 -2.30 18.79 17.45
CA GLY A 53 -3.55 19.02 16.73
C GLY A 53 -3.74 18.13 15.49
N GLY A 54 -2.86 17.16 15.25
CA GLY A 54 -2.91 16.23 14.12
C GLY A 54 -1.58 16.11 13.36
N VAL A 55 -1.67 15.55 12.15
CA VAL A 55 -0.55 15.39 11.23
C VAL A 55 -0.60 16.53 10.20
N PRO A 56 0.50 17.22 9.91
CA PRO A 56 0.49 18.34 8.97
C PRO A 56 0.33 17.84 7.53
N VAL A 57 -0.83 18.07 6.92
CA VAL A 57 -1.09 17.82 5.48
C VAL A 57 -1.25 19.18 4.81
N PHE A 58 -0.44 19.47 3.79
CA PHE A 58 -0.37 20.79 3.14
C PHE A 58 -0.19 21.95 4.14
N GLY A 59 0.59 21.73 5.19
CA GLY A 59 0.83 22.73 6.24
C GLY A 59 -0.36 23.00 7.18
N ARG A 60 -1.45 22.21 7.10
CA ARG A 60 -2.56 22.27 8.05
C ARG A 60 -2.60 21.00 8.89
N PRO A 61 -2.71 21.09 10.22
CA PRO A 61 -2.87 19.90 11.05
C PRO A 61 -4.24 19.28 10.75
N VAL A 62 -4.23 18.00 10.37
CA VAL A 62 -5.44 17.21 10.15
C VAL A 62 -5.44 15.98 11.06
N PRO A 63 -6.60 15.51 11.51
CA PRO A 63 -6.68 14.36 12.41
C PRO A 63 -6.32 13.06 11.66
N ILE A 64 -5.85 12.06 12.40
CA ILE A 64 -5.31 10.79 11.84
C ILE A 64 -6.34 10.09 10.92
N TRP A 65 -7.63 10.08 11.28
CA TRP A 65 -8.66 9.46 10.45
C TRP A 65 -8.81 10.13 9.07
N ALA A 66 -8.61 11.45 8.98
CA ALA A 66 -8.62 12.15 7.71
C ALA A 66 -7.42 11.78 6.85
N VAL A 67 -6.23 11.61 7.46
CA VAL A 67 -5.03 11.12 6.78
C VAL A 67 -5.26 9.73 6.18
N VAL A 68 -5.80 8.81 6.97
CA VAL A 68 -6.13 7.45 6.52
C VAL A 68 -7.08 7.48 5.32
N LEU A 69 -8.10 8.35 5.34
CA LEU A 69 -9.03 8.49 4.22
C LEU A 69 -8.36 9.04 2.96
N ILE A 70 -7.50 10.05 3.09
CA ILE A 70 -6.77 10.64 1.96
C ILE A 70 -5.84 9.60 1.35
N GLU A 71 -5.02 8.92 2.16
CA GLU A 71 -4.11 7.88 1.68
C GLU A 71 -4.87 6.69 1.07
N PHE A 72 -6.01 6.32 1.65
CA PHE A 72 -6.86 5.27 1.10
C PHE A 72 -7.38 5.61 -0.30
N VAL A 73 -7.94 6.80 -0.50
CA VAL A 73 -8.46 7.24 -1.80
C VAL A 73 -7.34 7.29 -2.84
N LEU A 74 -6.18 7.84 -2.48
CA LEU A 74 -5.02 7.92 -3.37
C LEU A 74 -4.46 6.54 -3.72
N ALA A 75 -4.22 5.69 -2.72
CA ALA A 75 -3.68 4.35 -2.90
C ALA A 75 -4.63 3.48 -3.73
N TYR A 76 -5.93 3.53 -3.45
CA TYR A 76 -6.93 2.78 -4.20
C TYR A 76 -7.02 3.24 -5.66
N THR A 77 -6.98 4.55 -5.89
CA THR A 77 -7.00 5.11 -7.24
C THR A 77 -5.75 4.69 -8.02
N LEU A 78 -4.58 4.76 -7.40
CA LEU A 78 -3.31 4.39 -8.04
C LEU A 78 -3.16 2.88 -8.25
N GLU A 79 -3.67 2.05 -7.34
CA GLU A 79 -3.70 0.59 -7.50
C GLU A 79 -4.52 0.22 -8.75
N ASN A 80 -5.68 0.84 -8.94
CA ASN A 80 -6.53 0.57 -10.08
C ASN A 80 -5.97 1.14 -11.39
N LEU A 81 -5.38 2.33 -11.38
CA LEU A 81 -4.89 3.02 -12.58
C LEU A 81 -3.49 2.60 -13.03
N LEU A 82 -2.58 2.38 -12.07
CA LEU A 82 -1.16 2.11 -12.34
C LEU A 82 -0.77 0.71 -11.86
N GLY A 83 -1.12 0.37 -10.62
CA GLY A 83 -0.73 -0.89 -9.98
C GLY A 83 -1.13 -2.09 -10.82
N SER A 84 -2.42 -2.26 -11.10
CA SER A 84 -2.95 -3.40 -11.85
C SER A 84 -2.47 -3.46 -13.31
N PRO A 85 -2.56 -2.42 -14.16
CA PRO A 85 -2.16 -2.56 -15.55
C PRO A 85 -0.63 -2.62 -15.76
N LEU A 86 0.16 -1.84 -15.02
CA LEU A 86 1.61 -1.79 -15.23
C LEU A 86 2.33 -3.02 -14.67
N SER A 87 1.96 -3.49 -13.48
CA SER A 87 2.60 -4.67 -12.88
C SER A 87 2.37 -5.93 -13.71
N PHE A 88 1.16 -6.13 -14.22
CA PHE A 88 0.85 -7.23 -15.12
C PHE A 88 1.62 -7.14 -16.44
N LYS A 89 1.73 -5.92 -17.02
CA LYS A 89 2.50 -5.72 -18.26
C LYS A 89 3.99 -6.00 -18.06
N LEU A 90 4.57 -5.58 -16.94
CA LEU A 90 5.97 -5.87 -16.60
C LEU A 90 6.17 -7.36 -16.31
N ALA A 91 5.29 -7.99 -15.54
CA ALA A 91 5.40 -9.41 -15.24
C ALA A 91 5.32 -10.26 -16.51
N CYS A 92 4.39 -9.98 -17.43
CA CYS A 92 4.31 -10.66 -18.72
C CYS A 92 5.51 -10.40 -19.65
N LYS A 93 6.22 -9.28 -19.47
CA LYS A 93 7.43 -8.97 -20.25
C LYS A 93 8.64 -9.76 -19.76
N ASN A 94 8.73 -9.99 -18.44
CA ASN A 94 9.88 -10.63 -17.81
C ASN A 94 9.67 -12.14 -17.56
N PHE A 95 8.42 -12.60 -17.48
CA PHE A 95 8.06 -13.99 -17.21
C PHE A 95 6.99 -14.48 -18.17
N ASP A 96 7.19 -15.68 -18.69
CA ASP A 96 6.22 -16.30 -19.58
C ASP A 96 5.10 -16.95 -18.77
N PRO A 97 3.82 -16.52 -18.90
CA PRO A 97 2.72 -17.01 -18.07
C PRO A 97 2.43 -18.51 -18.24
N LYS A 98 2.91 -19.11 -19.34
CA LYS A 98 2.68 -20.52 -19.69
C LYS A 98 3.80 -21.46 -19.22
N SER A 99 5.00 -20.94 -19.01
CA SER A 99 6.19 -21.72 -18.64
C SER A 99 6.55 -21.58 -17.15
N THR A 100 6.20 -20.43 -16.56
CA THR A 100 6.59 -20.10 -15.18
C THR A 100 5.62 -20.69 -14.16
N HIS A 101 6.13 -21.24 -13.06
CA HIS A 101 5.31 -21.71 -11.96
C HIS A 101 4.39 -20.57 -11.43
N PRO A 102 3.08 -20.81 -11.23
CA PRO A 102 2.12 -19.75 -10.91
C PRO A 102 2.50 -18.89 -9.69
N VAL A 103 3.12 -19.51 -8.68
CA VAL A 103 3.57 -18.81 -7.46
C VAL A 103 4.70 -17.81 -7.76
N LEU A 104 5.64 -18.17 -8.66
CA LEU A 104 6.76 -17.29 -9.04
C LEU A 104 6.24 -16.11 -9.87
N PHE A 105 5.34 -16.39 -10.82
CA PHE A 105 4.71 -15.35 -11.63
C PHE A 105 3.93 -14.33 -10.77
N GLU A 106 3.15 -14.82 -9.80
CA GLU A 106 2.42 -13.97 -8.87
C GLU A 106 3.37 -13.13 -7.98
N THR A 107 4.45 -13.75 -7.50
CA THR A 107 5.46 -13.04 -6.69
C THR A 107 6.13 -11.94 -7.50
N ALA A 108 6.42 -12.20 -8.78
CA ALA A 108 6.98 -11.21 -9.69
C ALA A 108 6.05 -10.03 -9.96
N ILE A 109 4.74 -10.29 -10.11
CA ILE A 109 3.72 -9.21 -10.21
C ILE A 109 3.76 -8.37 -8.94
N ILE A 110 3.72 -8.99 -7.76
CA ILE A 110 3.71 -8.29 -6.48
C ILE A 110 4.98 -7.43 -6.32
N SER A 111 6.15 -7.99 -6.61
CA SER A 111 7.41 -7.24 -6.52
C SER A 111 7.42 -6.06 -7.49
N ALA A 112 6.90 -6.24 -8.70
CA ALA A 112 6.81 -5.15 -9.68
C ALA A 112 5.81 -4.06 -9.23
N THR A 113 4.66 -4.46 -8.66
CA THR A 113 3.69 -3.51 -8.09
C THR A 113 4.31 -2.68 -6.99
N VAL A 114 4.98 -3.31 -6.01
CA VAL A 114 5.62 -2.58 -4.90
C VAL A 114 6.73 -1.66 -5.43
N ALA A 115 7.53 -2.11 -6.40
CA ALA A 115 8.59 -1.32 -7.01
C ALA A 115 8.10 -0.10 -7.79
N ILE A 116 6.88 -0.12 -8.34
CA ILE A 116 6.30 1.06 -9.00
C ILE A 116 5.53 1.92 -8.00
N MET A 117 4.67 1.30 -7.19
CA MET A 117 3.74 2.04 -6.34
C MET A 117 4.46 2.71 -5.17
N CYS A 118 5.50 2.09 -4.59
CA CYS A 118 6.20 2.70 -3.47
C CYS A 118 6.88 4.03 -3.88
N PRO A 119 7.63 4.14 -4.99
CA PRO A 119 8.15 5.42 -5.44
C PRO A 119 7.08 6.47 -5.73
N VAL A 120 5.96 6.08 -6.37
CA VAL A 120 4.89 7.00 -6.74
C VAL A 120 4.13 7.50 -5.51
N MET A 121 3.73 6.60 -4.60
CA MET A 121 3.05 6.98 -3.36
C MET A 121 3.94 7.78 -2.43
N SER A 122 5.21 7.39 -2.27
CA SER A 122 6.18 8.15 -1.47
C SER A 122 6.44 9.54 -2.05
N PHE A 123 6.38 9.71 -3.37
CA PHE A 123 6.51 11.03 -3.99
C PHE A 123 5.31 11.92 -3.66
N ILE A 124 4.10 11.36 -3.78
CA ILE A 124 2.87 12.06 -3.39
C ILE A 124 2.91 12.41 -1.90
N ALA A 125 3.32 11.48 -1.04
CA ALA A 125 3.45 11.72 0.39
C ALA A 125 4.49 12.81 0.69
N ALA A 126 5.68 12.76 0.07
CA ALA A 126 6.70 13.80 0.24
C ALA A 126 6.18 15.18 -0.16
N PHE A 127 5.30 15.26 -1.17
CA PHE A 127 4.62 16.49 -1.56
C PHE A 127 3.53 16.91 -0.56
N LEU A 128 2.65 15.99 -0.14
CA LEU A 128 1.56 16.26 0.79
C LEU A 128 2.05 16.72 2.18
N TYR A 129 3.11 16.08 2.68
CA TYR A 129 3.70 16.33 3.99
C TYR A 129 4.85 17.35 3.95
N TYR A 130 5.09 17.97 2.80
CA TYR A 130 6.17 18.95 2.66
C TYR A 130 5.96 20.13 3.60
N ASN A 131 7.03 20.60 4.23
CA ASN A 131 6.98 21.77 5.09
C ASN A 131 7.00 23.07 4.28
N TYR A 132 5.82 23.46 3.77
CA TYR A 132 5.66 24.70 2.99
C TYR A 132 5.99 25.98 3.76
N GLN A 133 6.08 25.94 5.10
CA GLN A 133 6.43 27.10 5.92
C GLN A 133 7.94 27.45 5.85
N ALA A 134 8.79 26.49 5.48
CA ALA A 134 10.24 26.67 5.38
C ALA A 134 10.72 27.17 4.00
N GLY A 135 9.79 27.43 3.07
CA GLY A 135 10.08 27.76 1.67
C GLY A 135 10.14 26.53 0.76
N PHE A 136 9.67 26.66 -0.48
CA PHE A 136 9.65 25.54 -1.44
C PHE A 136 11.00 25.38 -2.12
N ASN A 137 11.67 24.26 -1.85
CA ASN A 137 12.89 23.87 -2.54
C ASN A 137 12.78 22.46 -3.13
N MET A 138 12.93 22.38 -4.47
CA MET A 138 12.80 21.15 -5.23
C MET A 138 13.83 20.08 -4.80
N TRP A 139 15.03 20.49 -4.38
CA TRP A 139 16.07 19.57 -3.92
C TRP A 139 15.73 18.93 -2.58
N THR A 140 15.14 19.70 -1.64
CA THR A 140 14.64 19.13 -0.38
C THR A 140 13.50 18.16 -0.61
N LEU A 141 12.57 18.47 -1.52
CA LEU A 141 11.48 17.56 -1.88
C LEU A 141 12.02 16.23 -2.45
N LEU A 142 13.01 16.28 -3.34
CA LEU A 142 13.64 15.08 -3.89
C LEU A 142 14.40 14.28 -2.83
N ALA A 143 15.08 14.97 -1.90
CA ALA A 143 15.78 14.32 -0.79
C ALA A 143 14.79 13.62 0.16
N ASP A 144 13.70 14.29 0.53
CA ASP A 144 12.64 13.72 1.36
C ASP A 144 11.94 12.57 0.65
N TRP A 145 11.65 12.71 -0.64
CA TRP A 145 11.10 11.61 -1.45
C TRP A 145 12.01 10.39 -1.43
N LEU A 146 13.30 10.53 -1.73
CA LEU A 146 14.24 9.42 -1.76
C LEU A 146 14.37 8.78 -0.37
N LYS A 147 14.43 9.61 0.67
CA LYS A 147 14.44 9.16 2.07
C LYS A 147 13.18 8.34 2.40
N LEU A 148 12.00 8.83 2.04
CA LEU A 148 10.73 8.11 2.21
C LEU A 148 10.75 6.79 1.45
N VAL A 149 11.20 6.77 0.20
CA VAL A 149 11.31 5.52 -0.59
C VAL A 149 12.22 4.52 0.13
N CYS A 150 13.37 4.93 0.64
CA CYS A 150 14.29 4.04 1.34
C CYS A 150 13.72 3.44 2.64
N TYR A 151 12.91 4.20 3.39
CA TYR A 151 12.24 3.67 4.60
C TYR A 151 11.05 2.78 4.26
N ASN A 152 10.24 3.20 3.29
CA ASN A 152 8.95 2.60 3.00
C ASN A 152 9.05 1.37 2.11
N PHE A 153 10.02 1.34 1.20
CA PHE A 153 10.17 0.25 0.23
C PHE A 153 10.44 -1.10 0.90
N PRO A 154 11.41 -1.26 1.82
CA PRO A 154 11.66 -2.55 2.46
C PRO A 154 10.43 -3.03 3.24
N PHE A 155 9.83 -2.14 4.05
CA PHE A 155 8.64 -2.46 4.82
C PHE A 155 7.49 -2.92 3.92
N ALA A 156 7.18 -2.15 2.87
CA ALA A 156 6.12 -2.48 1.91
C ALA A 156 6.40 -3.80 1.20
N PHE A 157 7.64 -4.04 0.76
CA PHE A 157 8.00 -5.26 0.04
C PHE A 157 7.83 -6.51 0.91
N PHE A 158 8.40 -6.51 2.12
CA PHE A 158 8.34 -7.67 3.01
C PHE A 158 6.92 -7.91 3.55
N THR A 159 6.21 -6.85 3.95
CA THR A 159 4.83 -7.00 4.45
C THR A 159 3.87 -7.47 3.36
N GLN A 160 4.02 -6.95 2.13
CA GLN A 160 3.18 -7.35 1.01
C GLN A 160 3.38 -8.82 0.66
N LEU A 161 4.63 -9.27 0.54
CA LEU A 161 4.95 -10.63 0.09
C LEU A 161 4.62 -11.69 1.16
N PHE A 162 5.00 -11.46 2.41
CA PHE A 162 4.94 -12.50 3.45
C PHE A 162 3.62 -12.50 4.25
N PHE A 163 2.95 -11.36 4.40
CA PHE A 163 1.79 -11.25 5.29
C PHE A 163 0.51 -10.91 4.54
N ILE A 164 0.50 -9.79 3.81
CA ILE A 164 -0.72 -9.24 3.23
C ILE A 164 -1.25 -10.15 2.13
N GLN A 165 -0.40 -10.61 1.21
CA GLN A 165 -0.84 -11.45 0.09
C GLN A 165 -1.39 -12.81 0.55
N PRO A 166 -0.72 -13.59 1.43
CA PRO A 166 -1.31 -14.81 1.99
C PRO A 166 -2.62 -14.54 2.72
N PHE A 167 -2.70 -13.45 3.50
CA PHE A 167 -3.89 -13.09 4.25
C PHE A 167 -5.06 -12.77 3.31
N VAL A 168 -4.89 -11.82 2.37
CA VAL A 168 -5.93 -11.39 1.43
C VAL A 168 -6.45 -12.59 0.61
N ARG A 169 -5.56 -13.50 0.19
CA ARG A 169 -5.95 -14.74 -0.51
C ARG A 169 -6.84 -15.62 0.35
N LYS A 170 -6.51 -15.79 1.63
CA LYS A 170 -7.31 -16.56 2.58
C LYS A 170 -8.68 -15.89 2.77
N THR A 171 -8.74 -14.59 3.03
CA THR A 171 -10.00 -13.84 3.21
C THR A 171 -10.87 -13.90 1.96
N PHE A 172 -10.28 -13.65 0.79
CA PHE A 172 -10.99 -13.74 -0.49
C PHE A 172 -11.50 -15.16 -0.76
N GLY A 173 -10.69 -16.18 -0.46
CA GLY A 173 -11.08 -17.58 -0.56
C GLY A 173 -12.27 -17.93 0.34
N THR A 174 -12.33 -17.38 1.55
CA THR A 174 -13.47 -17.57 2.47
C THR A 174 -14.72 -16.85 1.98
N ILE A 175 -14.60 -15.59 1.53
CA ILE A 175 -15.73 -14.77 1.05
C ILE A 175 -16.38 -15.40 -0.19
N PHE A 176 -15.56 -15.86 -1.14
CA PHE A 176 -16.02 -16.47 -2.40
C PHE A 176 -16.01 -18.01 -2.35
N ALA A 177 -15.96 -18.62 -1.15
CA ALA A 177 -15.89 -20.08 -1.00
C ALA A 177 -17.05 -20.80 -1.71
N LYS A 178 -18.26 -20.23 -1.65
CA LYS A 178 -19.46 -20.77 -2.30
C LYS A 178 -19.35 -20.74 -3.84
N ASP A 179 -18.81 -19.68 -4.42
CA ASP A 179 -18.60 -19.57 -5.86
C ASP A 179 -17.47 -20.49 -6.34
N ILE A 180 -16.41 -20.65 -5.53
CA ILE A 180 -15.32 -21.60 -5.80
C ILE A 180 -15.82 -23.04 -5.74
N LYS A 181 -16.67 -23.38 -4.75
CA LYS A 181 -17.25 -24.72 -4.60
C LYS A 181 -18.21 -25.08 -5.74
N LYS A 182 -19.14 -24.16 -6.09
CA LYS A 182 -20.02 -24.29 -7.26
C LYS A 182 -19.25 -24.45 -8.58
N ARG A 183 -18.02 -23.92 -8.66
CA ARG A 183 -17.14 -24.06 -9.81
C ARG A 183 -16.47 -25.43 -9.88
N ASN A 184 -15.97 -25.93 -8.75
CA ASN A 184 -15.37 -27.27 -8.69
C ASN A 184 -16.41 -28.37 -9.00
N GLU A 185 -17.68 -28.13 -8.66
CA GLU A 185 -18.80 -29.02 -9.01
C GLU A 185 -19.20 -28.96 -10.51
N LYS A 186 -18.85 -27.87 -11.24
CA LYS A 186 -19.19 -27.67 -12.66
C LYS A 186 -18.07 -28.05 -13.64
N GLN A 187 -16.86 -28.35 -13.17
CA GLN A 187 -15.83 -28.94 -14.03
C GLN A 187 -16.01 -30.46 -13.98
N PRO A 188 -16.56 -31.12 -15.02
CA PRO A 188 -16.47 -32.57 -15.07
C PRO A 188 -15.00 -32.92 -15.06
N VAL A 189 -14.63 -33.84 -14.16
CA VAL A 189 -13.32 -34.48 -14.10
C VAL A 189 -13.01 -34.97 -15.51
N LYS A 190 -12.11 -34.28 -16.22
CA LYS A 190 -11.47 -34.87 -17.40
C LYS A 190 -10.54 -35.95 -16.87
N ALA A 191 -11.09 -37.16 -16.75
CA ALA A 191 -10.34 -38.40 -16.71
C ALA A 191 -9.57 -38.59 -18.02
#